data_AF-A0A7Y9ETT5-F1
#
_entry.id   AF-A0A7Y9ETT5-F1
#
_cell.length_a   1.000
_cell.length_b   1.000
_cell.length_c   1.000
_cell.angle_alpha   90.00
_cell.angle_beta   90.00
_cell.angle_gamma   90.00
#
_symmetry.space_group_name_H-M   'P 1'
#
loop_
_entity.id
_entity.type
_entity.pdbx_description
1 polymer ?
#
loop_
_entity_poly.entity_id
_entity_poly.type
_entity_poly.pdbx_seq_one_letter_code
_entity_poly.pdbx_strand_id
1 'polypeptide(L)'
;MSTRTASAERIATVTDDEDAGDSGAGATARPRPSYVLARAAVRAVERVSPNFVRITLGGDDLDDFGTPGEVFDARIKLVFPPDSGILPPISPDTDDWWGDYLAVPEGERGSMRTYSVRELRVTDVATEVVVDFVLHLEPGLTGPASRWASTASVGDELLVIGPRRGRTDRSGIEYAPGAATSVVLAGDETAAPAIARILEDAPRDLRGIAFLEVPSTQDELAIDAPDGVEVHWLARGDAAHGLRLIPTVLDYLGDGDAGAEITVTDVEGDALVWETPIYSGLGEDVTGVGHATDRYFWIAGESGVVTTLRRHLVKDLGIDRAQVAFMGYWRRGVAMRG
;
A
#
# COMPACT_ATOMS: atom_id res chain seq x y z
N MET A 1 38.07 -23.45 -90.90
CA MET A 1 37.90 -24.81 -91.46
C MET A 1 37.13 -25.62 -90.43
N SER A 2 36.09 -26.32 -90.88
CA SER A 2 35.20 -27.23 -90.14
C SER A 2 34.11 -26.66 -89.22
N THR A 3 32.90 -26.81 -89.74
CA THR A 3 31.55 -26.68 -89.18
C THR A 3 31.10 -27.95 -88.45
N ARG A 4 30.05 -27.78 -87.62
CA ARG A 4 28.89 -28.66 -87.32
C ARG A 4 28.70 -28.86 -85.80
N THR A 5 27.52 -29.02 -85.23
CA THR A 5 26.09 -28.78 -85.53
C THR A 5 25.37 -29.12 -84.20
N ALA A 6 24.24 -28.45 -83.96
CA ALA A 6 23.31 -28.62 -82.84
C ALA A 6 22.96 -30.06 -82.43
N SER A 7 22.56 -30.21 -81.15
CA SER A 7 21.31 -30.88 -80.81
C SER A 7 20.83 -30.53 -79.41
N ALA A 8 19.52 -30.33 -79.32
CA ALA A 8 18.75 -30.02 -78.13
C ALA A 8 18.23 -31.31 -77.49
N GLU A 9 18.07 -31.33 -76.17
CA GLU A 9 17.11 -32.23 -75.53
C GLU A 9 16.54 -31.58 -74.27
N ARG A 10 15.22 -31.69 -74.17
CA ARG A 10 14.33 -31.08 -73.18
C ARG A 10 13.56 -32.22 -72.50
N ILE A 11 13.40 -32.08 -71.18
CA ILE A 11 12.24 -32.49 -70.36
C ILE A 11 12.07 -34.00 -70.09
N ALA A 12 12.25 -34.37 -68.82
CA ALA A 12 11.34 -35.26 -68.11
C ALA A 12 11.20 -34.77 -66.66
N THR A 13 9.94 -34.50 -66.29
CA THR A 13 9.38 -34.10 -65.00
C THR A 13 9.57 -35.16 -63.91
N VAL A 14 9.92 -34.74 -62.69
CA VAL A 14 9.50 -35.42 -61.45
C VAL A 14 9.08 -34.35 -60.45
N THR A 15 7.87 -34.56 -59.95
CA THR A 15 7.05 -33.81 -58.99
C THR A 15 7.56 -33.92 -57.56
N ASP A 16 7.35 -32.83 -56.83
CA ASP A 16 6.97 -32.68 -55.41
C ASP A 16 7.55 -33.66 -54.38
N ASP A 17 8.39 -33.12 -53.49
CA ASP A 17 8.42 -33.54 -52.09
C ASP A 17 8.62 -32.30 -51.19
N GLU A 18 7.88 -32.31 -50.09
CA GLU A 18 7.36 -31.15 -49.35
C GLU A 18 8.40 -30.36 -48.53
N ASP A 19 8.15 -29.05 -48.45
CA ASP A 19 8.76 -28.06 -47.55
C ASP A 19 8.66 -28.50 -46.07
N ALA A 20 9.80 -28.74 -45.43
CA ALA A 20 9.92 -28.70 -43.97
C ALA A 20 10.52 -27.35 -43.57
N GLY A 21 9.63 -26.37 -43.35
CA GLY A 21 9.98 -25.06 -42.83
C GLY A 21 10.47 -25.13 -41.38
N ASP A 22 11.75 -24.83 -41.19
CA ASP A 22 12.32 -24.45 -39.89
C ASP A 22 11.72 -23.09 -39.48
N SER A 23 10.75 -23.13 -38.57
CA SER A 23 10.20 -21.95 -37.90
C SER A 23 10.58 -22.00 -36.42
N GLY A 24 11.84 -21.64 -36.13
CA GLY A 24 12.27 -21.23 -34.80
C GLY A 24 11.52 -19.97 -34.36
N ALA A 25 10.29 -20.13 -33.88
CA ALA A 25 9.53 -19.08 -33.23
C ALA A 25 10.25 -18.71 -31.92
N GLY A 26 10.97 -17.59 -31.93
CA GLY A 26 11.43 -16.95 -30.71
C GLY A 26 10.21 -16.62 -29.84
N ALA A 27 10.02 -17.36 -28.75
CA ALA A 27 9.02 -17.04 -27.76
C ALA A 27 9.30 -15.63 -27.24
N THR A 28 8.49 -14.65 -27.65
CA THR A 28 8.52 -13.33 -27.03
C THR A 28 8.08 -13.53 -25.59
N ALA A 29 9.02 -13.40 -24.65
CA ALA A 29 8.74 -13.52 -23.22
C ALA A 29 7.58 -12.59 -22.88
N ARG A 30 6.52 -13.17 -22.29
CA ARG A 30 5.33 -12.44 -21.93
C ARG A 30 5.71 -11.33 -20.93
N PRO A 31 5.23 -10.09 -21.11
CA PRO A 31 5.56 -9.01 -20.18
C PRO A 31 5.02 -9.37 -18.79
N ARG A 32 5.89 -9.31 -17.77
CA ARG A 32 5.51 -9.63 -16.39
C ARG A 32 4.46 -8.66 -15.86
N PRO A 33 3.56 -9.10 -14.95
CA PRO A 33 2.62 -8.23 -14.26
C PRO A 33 3.34 -7.10 -13.50
N SER A 34 2.69 -5.96 -13.31
CA SER A 34 3.25 -4.85 -12.53
C SER A 34 3.28 -5.07 -11.02
N TYR A 35 2.71 -6.18 -10.56
CA TYR A 35 2.76 -6.62 -9.18
C TYR A 35 3.63 -7.86 -9.01
N VAL A 36 4.07 -8.07 -7.77
CA VAL A 36 4.60 -9.33 -7.26
C VAL A 36 3.49 -10.00 -6.46
N LEU A 37 3.27 -11.29 -6.67
CA LEU A 37 2.58 -12.17 -5.74
C LEU A 37 3.63 -13.13 -5.22
N ALA A 38 4.01 -12.97 -3.96
CA ALA A 38 5.10 -13.72 -3.34
C ALA A 38 4.60 -14.53 -2.16
N ARG A 39 5.05 -15.79 -2.05
CA ARG A 39 5.01 -16.48 -0.76
C ARG A 39 6.16 -15.95 0.10
N ALA A 40 5.85 -15.41 1.25
CA ALA A 40 6.85 -14.90 2.18
C ALA A 40 6.76 -15.61 3.53
N ALA A 41 7.92 -15.85 4.13
CA ALA A 41 8.04 -16.41 5.47
C ALA A 41 8.44 -15.32 6.46
N VAL A 42 7.93 -15.41 7.69
CA VAL A 42 8.35 -14.59 8.81
C VAL A 42 9.81 -14.89 9.14
N ARG A 43 10.66 -13.86 9.07
CA ARG A 43 12.10 -13.91 9.40
C ARG A 43 12.40 -13.37 10.79
N ALA A 44 11.63 -12.38 11.24
CA ALA A 44 11.72 -11.82 12.58
C ALA A 44 10.36 -11.34 13.07
N VAL A 45 10.17 -11.38 14.39
CA VAL A 45 8.99 -10.87 15.10
C VAL A 45 9.49 -10.06 16.29
N GLU A 46 9.07 -8.81 16.39
CA GLU A 46 9.46 -7.89 17.46
C GLU A 46 8.22 -7.19 18.02
N ARG A 47 8.02 -7.28 19.34
CA ARG A 47 6.96 -6.53 20.04
C ARG A 47 7.47 -5.12 20.35
N VAL A 48 7.36 -4.20 19.39
CA VAL A 48 7.90 -2.84 19.50
C VAL A 48 7.11 -1.96 20.48
N SER A 49 5.85 -2.30 20.73
CA SER A 49 5.03 -1.68 21.78
C SER A 49 3.92 -2.64 22.28
N PRO A 50 3.12 -2.26 23.29
CA PRO A 50 1.95 -3.06 23.68
C PRO A 50 0.98 -3.34 22.52
N ASN A 51 0.75 -2.36 21.64
CA ASN A 51 -0.23 -2.45 20.56
C ASN A 51 0.40 -2.62 19.16
N PHE A 52 1.72 -2.68 19.03
CA PHE A 52 2.41 -2.93 17.76
C PHE A 52 3.31 -4.16 17.80
N VAL A 53 3.19 -5.01 16.79
CA VAL A 53 4.18 -6.04 16.49
C VAL A 53 4.78 -5.79 15.11
N ARG A 54 6.10 -5.70 15.05
CA ARG A 54 6.87 -5.58 13.82
C ARG A 54 7.23 -6.98 13.33
N ILE A 55 6.93 -7.26 12.06
CA ILE A 55 7.23 -8.53 11.42
C ILE A 55 8.06 -8.27 10.18
N THR A 56 9.21 -8.95 10.09
CA THR A 56 10.04 -8.97 8.89
C THR A 56 9.68 -10.19 8.06
N LEU A 57 9.31 -9.97 6.81
CA LEU A 57 8.95 -10.98 5.83
C LEU A 57 10.09 -11.13 4.82
N GLY A 58 10.43 -12.35 4.45
CA GLY A 58 11.50 -12.63 3.50
C GLY A 58 11.33 -13.97 2.79
N GLY A 59 12.02 -14.16 1.68
CA GLY A 59 11.99 -15.37 0.85
C GLY A 59 12.26 -15.05 -0.61
N ASP A 60 12.69 -16.05 -1.37
CA ASP A 60 13.18 -15.87 -2.75
C ASP A 60 12.11 -15.26 -3.67
N ASP A 61 10.82 -15.52 -3.42
CA ASP A 61 9.71 -14.93 -4.19
C ASP A 61 9.62 -13.39 -4.07
N LEU A 62 10.27 -12.79 -3.05
CA LEU A 62 10.33 -11.34 -2.86
C LEU A 62 11.47 -10.66 -3.64
N ASP A 63 12.31 -11.40 -4.38
CA ASP A 63 13.46 -10.83 -5.09
C ASP A 63 13.06 -9.69 -6.05
N ASP A 64 11.91 -9.83 -6.71
CA ASP A 64 11.36 -8.84 -7.63
C ASP A 64 10.51 -7.76 -6.94
N PHE A 65 10.32 -7.82 -5.62
CA PHE A 65 9.57 -6.81 -4.88
C PHE A 65 10.37 -5.50 -4.83
N GLY A 66 9.67 -4.39 -5.06
CA GLY A 66 10.26 -3.07 -4.87
C GLY A 66 9.38 -1.93 -5.35
N THR A 67 9.56 -0.77 -4.71
CA THR A 67 8.98 0.50 -5.13
C THR A 67 9.81 1.14 -6.25
N PRO A 68 9.25 2.12 -7.00
CA PRO A 68 9.98 2.82 -8.05
C PRO A 68 11.07 3.77 -7.54
N GLY A 69 11.15 3.98 -6.22
CA GLY A 69 12.06 4.87 -5.51
C GLY A 69 11.90 4.64 -4.01
N GLU A 70 11.80 5.71 -3.24
CA GLU A 70 11.48 5.65 -1.81
C GLU A 70 10.16 4.89 -1.52
N VAL A 71 10.01 4.44 -0.28
CA VAL A 71 8.89 3.59 0.13
C VAL A 71 7.64 4.42 0.44
N PHE A 72 7.80 5.56 1.12
CA PHE A 72 6.72 6.42 1.61
C PHE A 72 5.58 5.62 2.24
N ASP A 73 4.35 5.80 1.77
CA ASP A 73 3.14 5.09 2.22
C ASP A 73 2.80 3.87 1.36
N ALA A 74 3.79 3.24 0.71
CA ALA A 74 3.58 2.09 -0.16
C ALA A 74 2.74 1.00 0.54
N ARG A 75 1.57 0.75 -0.03
CA ARG A 75 0.62 -0.25 0.46
C ARG A 75 0.76 -1.58 -0.26
N ILE A 76 0.66 -2.65 0.51
CA ILE A 76 0.64 -4.05 0.05
C ILE A 76 -0.62 -4.75 0.52
N LYS A 77 -0.99 -5.84 -0.15
CA LYS A 77 -1.99 -6.78 0.35
C LYS A 77 -1.28 -7.97 0.96
N LEU A 78 -1.75 -8.38 2.14
CA LEU A 78 -1.33 -9.61 2.79
C LEU A 78 -2.51 -10.58 2.80
N VAL A 79 -2.29 -11.81 2.35
CA VAL A 79 -3.25 -12.91 2.46
C VAL A 79 -2.78 -13.84 3.56
N PHE A 80 -3.48 -13.82 4.69
CA PHE A 80 -3.23 -14.69 5.83
C PHE A 80 -3.80 -16.09 5.57
N PRO A 81 -3.14 -17.14 6.05
CA PRO A 81 -3.64 -18.50 5.90
C PRO A 81 -5.04 -18.66 6.53
N PRO A 82 -5.93 -19.46 5.91
CA PRO A 82 -7.17 -19.89 6.55
C PRO A 82 -6.89 -20.81 7.75
N ASP A 83 -7.94 -21.22 8.48
CA ASP A 83 -7.83 -22.10 9.65
C ASP A 83 -7.12 -23.44 9.36
N SER A 84 -7.11 -23.89 8.09
CA SER A 84 -6.37 -25.08 7.67
C SER A 84 -4.84 -24.90 7.67
N GLY A 85 -4.35 -23.66 7.74
CA GLY A 85 -2.94 -23.31 7.61
C GLY A 85 -2.39 -23.37 6.18
N ILE A 86 -3.20 -23.81 5.20
CA ILE A 86 -2.77 -23.97 3.81
C ILE A 86 -3.10 -22.70 3.04
N LEU A 87 -2.07 -22.00 2.56
CA LEU A 87 -2.23 -20.82 1.73
C LEU A 87 -2.96 -21.15 0.42
N PRO A 88 -3.80 -20.22 -0.10
CA PRO A 88 -4.54 -20.45 -1.33
C PRO A 88 -3.58 -20.68 -2.52
N PRO A 89 -3.87 -21.64 -3.41
CA PRO A 89 -2.97 -22.06 -4.48
C PRO A 89 -3.02 -21.10 -5.69
N ILE A 90 -2.61 -19.85 -5.49
CA ILE A 90 -2.58 -18.81 -6.54
C ILE A 90 -1.19 -18.80 -7.17
N SER A 91 -1.14 -18.83 -8.51
CA SER A 91 0.12 -18.79 -9.25
C SER A 91 0.79 -17.41 -9.14
N PRO A 92 2.11 -17.32 -8.88
CA PRO A 92 2.83 -16.05 -8.89
C PRO A 92 2.94 -15.41 -10.30
N ASP A 93 2.75 -16.21 -11.35
CA ASP A 93 2.82 -15.77 -12.76
C ASP A 93 1.44 -15.44 -13.35
N THR A 94 0.39 -15.42 -12.54
CA THR A 94 -0.96 -15.06 -13.01
C THR A 94 -1.02 -13.62 -13.50
N ASP A 95 -1.83 -13.36 -14.52
CA ASP A 95 -2.14 -12.00 -14.95
C ASP A 95 -3.29 -11.40 -14.12
N ASP A 96 -4.12 -12.24 -13.51
CA ASP A 96 -5.32 -11.85 -12.74
C ASP A 96 -5.36 -12.57 -11.39
N TRP A 97 -4.45 -12.19 -10.50
CA TRP A 97 -4.40 -12.75 -9.15
C TRP A 97 -5.68 -12.54 -8.36
N TRP A 98 -6.43 -11.47 -8.68
CA TRP A 98 -7.67 -11.15 -7.98
C TRP A 98 -8.79 -12.11 -8.40
N GLY A 99 -8.95 -12.36 -9.69
CA GLY A 99 -9.85 -13.39 -10.21
C GLY A 99 -9.53 -14.77 -9.64
N ASP A 100 -8.24 -15.14 -9.63
CA ASP A 100 -7.79 -16.41 -9.06
C ASP A 100 -8.07 -16.51 -7.56
N TYR A 101 -7.79 -15.45 -6.79
CA TYR A 101 -8.14 -15.35 -5.36
C TYR A 101 -9.66 -15.51 -5.14
N LEU A 102 -10.48 -14.84 -5.94
CA LEU A 102 -11.94 -14.94 -5.86
C LEU A 102 -12.49 -16.30 -6.30
N ALA A 103 -11.74 -17.08 -7.08
CA ALA A 103 -12.11 -18.43 -7.48
C ALA A 103 -11.87 -19.47 -6.37
N VAL A 104 -10.97 -19.20 -5.41
CA VAL A 104 -10.75 -20.08 -4.25
C VAL A 104 -11.99 -20.07 -3.34
N PRO A 105 -12.51 -21.22 -2.88
CA PRO A 105 -13.64 -21.27 -1.95
C PRO A 105 -13.40 -20.42 -0.70
N GLU A 106 -14.44 -19.73 -0.20
CA GLU A 106 -14.32 -18.75 0.88
C GLU A 106 -13.61 -19.30 2.14
N GLY A 107 -13.91 -20.55 2.53
CA GLY A 107 -13.28 -21.21 3.68
C GLY A 107 -11.80 -21.59 3.50
N GLU A 108 -11.30 -21.60 2.27
CA GLU A 108 -9.91 -21.97 1.91
C GLU A 108 -9.09 -20.77 1.42
N ARG A 109 -9.77 -19.65 1.13
CA ARG A 109 -9.17 -18.47 0.51
C ARG A 109 -8.23 -17.70 1.44
N GLY A 110 -8.39 -17.89 2.74
CA GLY A 110 -7.73 -17.06 3.74
C GLY A 110 -8.36 -15.67 3.82
N SER A 111 -7.74 -14.79 4.60
CA SER A 111 -8.22 -13.41 4.75
C SER A 111 -7.20 -12.43 4.18
N MET A 112 -7.67 -11.43 3.44
CA MET A 112 -6.80 -10.41 2.85
C MET A 112 -6.95 -9.07 3.56
N ARG A 113 -5.84 -8.40 3.86
CA ARG A 113 -5.84 -7.03 4.40
C ARG A 113 -4.76 -6.18 3.75
N THR A 114 -4.97 -4.87 3.76
CA THR A 114 -3.99 -3.88 3.30
C THR A 114 -3.08 -3.49 4.46
N TYR A 115 -1.78 -3.40 4.23
CA TYR A 115 -0.79 -2.94 5.18
C TYR A 115 0.21 -2.00 4.50
N SER A 116 0.81 -1.11 5.29
CA SER A 116 1.90 -0.24 4.85
C SER A 116 3.24 -0.95 4.99
N VAL A 117 4.13 -0.77 4.02
CA VAL A 117 5.53 -1.20 4.14
C VAL A 117 6.24 -0.25 5.09
N ARG A 118 6.59 -0.71 6.29
CA ARG A 118 7.31 0.09 7.30
C ARG A 118 8.77 0.29 6.90
N GLU A 119 9.38 -0.72 6.30
CA GLU A 119 10.74 -0.68 5.79
C GLU A 119 10.87 -1.71 4.66
N LEU A 120 11.61 -1.36 3.61
CA LEU A 120 11.98 -2.26 2.53
C LEU A 120 13.51 -2.39 2.52
N ARG A 121 14.02 -3.58 2.84
CA ARG A 121 15.47 -3.86 2.86
C ARG A 121 15.82 -4.67 1.63
N VAL A 122 16.50 -4.04 0.68
CA VAL A 122 17.02 -4.72 -0.51
C VAL A 122 18.53 -4.85 -0.37
N THR A 123 19.02 -6.09 -0.39
CA THR A 123 20.44 -6.41 -0.41
C THR A 123 20.78 -7.23 -1.65
N ASP A 124 22.06 -7.49 -1.90
CA ASP A 124 22.49 -8.35 -3.01
C ASP A 124 22.02 -9.82 -2.88
N VAL A 125 21.59 -10.23 -1.70
CA VAL A 125 21.29 -11.64 -1.37
C VAL A 125 19.83 -11.90 -1.01
N ALA A 126 19.08 -10.86 -0.64
CA ALA A 126 17.69 -10.99 -0.21
C ALA A 126 16.95 -9.65 -0.26
N THR A 127 15.65 -9.74 -0.46
CA THR A 127 14.68 -8.67 -0.21
C THR A 127 13.86 -9.01 1.04
N GLU A 128 13.81 -8.09 2.01
CA GLU A 128 12.94 -8.19 3.18
C GLU A 128 11.93 -7.04 3.21
N VAL A 129 10.67 -7.37 3.51
CA VAL A 129 9.57 -6.42 3.69
C VAL A 129 9.18 -6.41 5.16
N VAL A 130 9.30 -5.25 5.80
CA VAL A 130 8.95 -5.07 7.21
C VAL A 130 7.57 -4.43 7.32
N VAL A 131 6.72 -4.96 8.18
CA VAL A 131 5.37 -4.48 8.41
C VAL A 131 5.12 -4.35 9.91
N ASP A 132 4.58 -3.20 10.32
CA ASP A 132 4.09 -2.98 11.68
C ASP A 132 2.59 -3.28 11.73
N PHE A 133 2.20 -4.23 12.57
CA PHE A 133 0.83 -4.65 12.77
C PHE A 133 0.27 -4.03 14.03
N VAL A 134 -0.85 -3.32 13.90
CA VAL A 134 -1.66 -2.89 15.04
C VAL A 134 -2.44 -4.07 15.62
N LEU A 135 -2.36 -4.23 16.94
CA LEU A 135 -2.95 -5.31 17.69
C LEU A 135 -4.24 -4.87 18.39
N HIS A 136 -5.35 -4.88 17.65
CA HIS A 136 -6.67 -4.72 18.25
C HIS A 136 -7.11 -6.05 18.90
N LEU A 137 -6.72 -6.27 20.16
CA LEU A 137 -6.99 -7.52 20.91
C LEU A 137 -8.24 -7.43 21.81
N GLU A 138 -9.10 -6.44 21.58
CA GLU A 138 -10.35 -6.30 22.32
C GLU A 138 -11.30 -7.48 22.02
N PRO A 139 -11.84 -8.17 23.05
CA PRO A 139 -12.74 -9.30 22.85
C PRO A 139 -13.91 -8.96 21.93
N GLY A 140 -14.09 -9.76 20.88
CA GLY A 140 -15.15 -9.58 19.90
C GLY A 140 -14.84 -8.59 18.77
N LEU A 141 -13.73 -7.87 18.82
CA LEU A 141 -13.29 -6.93 17.78
C LEU A 141 -11.97 -7.33 17.09
N THR A 142 -11.32 -8.40 17.56
CA THR A 142 -10.08 -8.91 16.96
C THR A 142 -10.32 -9.57 15.61
N GLY A 143 -9.95 -8.87 14.54
CA GLY A 143 -9.92 -9.39 13.17
C GLY A 143 -8.83 -10.45 12.94
N PRO A 144 -8.89 -11.18 11.81
CA PRO A 144 -7.99 -12.30 11.52
C PRO A 144 -6.52 -11.89 11.43
N ALA A 145 -6.22 -10.71 10.89
CA ALA A 145 -4.85 -10.23 10.76
C ALA A 145 -4.22 -9.86 12.11
N SER A 146 -4.96 -9.17 12.99
CA SER A 146 -4.52 -8.88 14.38
C SER A 146 -4.30 -10.18 15.16
N ARG A 147 -5.19 -11.16 15.00
CA ARG A 147 -5.05 -12.50 15.61
C ARG A 147 -3.79 -13.21 15.12
N TRP A 148 -3.60 -13.31 13.81
CA TRP A 148 -2.41 -13.94 13.21
C TRP A 148 -1.13 -13.25 13.71
N ALA A 149 -1.07 -11.92 13.61
CA ALA A 149 0.12 -11.14 14.02
C ALA A 149 0.44 -11.29 15.50
N SER A 150 -0.58 -11.42 16.37
CA SER A 150 -0.39 -11.59 17.81
C SER A 150 0.34 -12.88 18.20
N THR A 151 0.23 -13.92 17.35
CA THR A 151 0.80 -15.25 17.58
C THR A 151 1.87 -15.65 16.56
N ALA A 152 2.21 -14.76 15.63
CA ALA A 152 3.15 -15.04 14.55
C ALA A 152 4.52 -15.46 15.09
N SER A 153 5.12 -16.44 14.42
CA SER A 153 6.41 -17.03 14.75
C SER A 153 7.29 -17.11 13.50
N VAL A 154 8.61 -17.13 13.70
CA VAL A 154 9.57 -17.32 12.59
C VAL A 154 9.25 -18.62 11.85
N GLY A 155 9.15 -18.52 10.52
CA GLY A 155 8.75 -19.62 9.64
C GLY A 155 7.27 -19.64 9.25
N ASP A 156 6.40 -18.87 9.92
CA ASP A 156 5.01 -18.73 9.49
C ASP A 156 4.96 -18.08 8.09
N GLU A 157 4.04 -18.54 7.24
CA GLU A 157 3.95 -18.08 5.85
C GLU A 157 2.65 -17.29 5.59
N LEU A 158 2.75 -16.35 4.66
CA LEU A 158 1.62 -15.62 4.07
C LEU A 158 1.90 -15.28 2.60
N LEU A 159 0.89 -14.82 1.86
CA LEU A 159 1.11 -14.22 0.54
C LEU A 159 1.22 -12.70 0.64
N VAL A 160 2.19 -12.13 -0.06
CA VAL A 160 2.40 -10.69 -0.23
C VAL A 160 2.05 -10.33 -1.67
N ILE A 161 1.16 -9.35 -1.84
CA ILE A 161 0.90 -8.73 -3.14
C ILE A 161 1.32 -7.26 -3.07
N GLY A 162 2.25 -6.85 -3.93
CA GLY A 162 2.80 -5.49 -3.89
C GLY A 162 3.53 -5.10 -5.17
N PRO A 163 4.22 -3.95 -5.16
CA PRO A 163 4.84 -3.39 -6.34
C PRO A 163 6.02 -4.25 -6.82
N ARG A 164 6.15 -4.37 -8.15
CA ARG A 164 7.30 -5.00 -8.79
C ARG A 164 8.39 -3.97 -9.06
N ARG A 165 9.63 -4.31 -8.73
CA ARG A 165 10.82 -3.49 -8.99
C ARG A 165 10.91 -3.10 -10.47
N GLY A 166 11.27 -1.85 -10.73
CA GLY A 166 11.39 -1.30 -12.08
C GLY A 166 10.05 -0.97 -12.76
N ARG A 167 8.93 -1.05 -12.04
CA ARG A 167 7.61 -0.64 -12.51
C ARG A 167 7.11 0.59 -11.75
N THR A 168 6.41 1.47 -12.44
CA THR A 168 5.88 2.74 -11.89
C THR A 168 4.35 2.80 -11.87
N ASP A 169 3.68 1.89 -12.59
CA ASP A 169 2.24 1.95 -12.86
C ASP A 169 1.36 1.55 -11.66
N ARG A 170 1.94 0.93 -10.62
CA ARG A 170 1.23 0.47 -9.39
C ARG A 170 2.16 0.46 -8.16
N SER A 171 2.65 1.62 -7.75
CA SER A 171 3.54 1.74 -6.58
C SER A 171 2.83 1.45 -5.25
N GLY A 172 1.52 1.72 -5.18
CA GLY A 172 0.78 1.69 -3.92
C GLY A 172 1.04 2.90 -3.02
N ILE A 173 1.72 3.94 -3.54
CA ILE A 173 2.06 5.18 -2.85
C ILE A 173 1.01 6.23 -3.21
N GLU A 174 0.45 6.91 -2.21
CA GLU A 174 -0.45 8.07 -2.41
C GLU A 174 0.17 9.38 -1.91
N TYR A 175 1.24 9.30 -1.11
CA TYR A 175 1.99 10.48 -0.69
C TYR A 175 2.59 11.19 -1.92
N ALA A 176 2.02 12.34 -2.25
CA ALA A 176 2.34 13.09 -3.46
C ALA A 176 2.36 14.60 -3.17
N PRO A 177 3.38 15.10 -2.43
CA PRO A 177 3.44 16.50 -2.01
C PRO A 177 3.70 17.48 -3.16
N GLY A 178 4.05 16.98 -4.36
CA GLY A 178 4.37 17.82 -5.51
C GLY A 178 5.56 18.73 -5.21
N ALA A 179 5.33 20.05 -5.27
CA ALA A 179 6.34 21.07 -4.98
C ALA A 179 6.26 21.65 -3.55
N ALA A 180 5.40 21.11 -2.69
CA ALA A 180 5.27 21.60 -1.32
C ALA A 180 6.55 21.37 -0.52
N THR A 181 6.96 22.36 0.26
CA THR A 181 8.14 22.27 1.14
C THR A 181 7.79 22.11 2.62
N SER A 182 6.48 22.14 2.92
CA SER A 182 5.92 21.89 4.24
C SER A 182 4.79 20.85 4.20
N VAL A 183 4.65 20.07 5.27
CA VAL A 183 3.58 19.07 5.43
C VAL A 183 2.77 19.23 6.72
N VAL A 184 1.53 18.75 6.67
CA VAL A 184 0.72 18.40 7.84
C VAL A 184 0.28 16.95 7.68
N LEU A 185 0.84 16.07 8.49
CA LEU A 185 0.49 14.65 8.50
C LEU A 185 -0.41 14.37 9.70
N ALA A 186 -1.50 13.61 9.52
CA ALA A 186 -2.36 13.24 10.63
C ALA A 186 -2.90 11.83 10.49
N GLY A 187 -2.90 11.06 11.57
CA GLY A 187 -3.53 9.75 11.57
C GLY A 187 -3.56 9.04 12.90
N ASP A 188 -4.23 7.89 12.92
CA ASP A 188 -4.25 7.00 14.08
C ASP A 188 -3.13 5.93 14.01
N GLU A 189 -3.14 4.98 14.93
CA GLU A 189 -2.12 3.93 15.00
C GLU A 189 -2.02 3.08 13.73
N THR A 190 -3.08 2.99 12.92
CA THR A 190 -3.05 2.25 11.65
C THR A 190 -2.31 2.99 10.55
N ALA A 191 -2.26 4.33 10.63
CA ALA A 191 -1.52 5.19 9.72
C ALA A 191 -0.09 5.50 10.21
N ALA A 192 0.20 5.28 11.50
CA ALA A 192 1.50 5.57 12.11
C ALA A 192 2.70 4.92 11.38
N PRO A 193 2.65 3.66 10.92
CA PRO A 193 3.75 3.07 10.15
C PRO A 193 4.03 3.78 8.82
N ALA A 194 2.97 4.22 8.12
CA ALA A 194 3.10 4.97 6.87
C ALA A 194 3.67 6.37 7.12
N ILE A 195 3.13 7.11 8.11
CA ILE A 195 3.65 8.43 8.48
C ILE A 195 5.14 8.35 8.88
N ALA A 196 5.50 7.35 9.68
CA ALA A 196 6.91 7.12 10.05
C ALA A 196 7.79 6.94 8.81
N ARG A 197 7.40 6.06 7.87
CA ARG A 197 8.17 5.84 6.64
C ARG A 197 8.20 7.07 5.74
N ILE A 198 7.09 7.81 5.60
CA ILE A 198 7.04 9.08 4.86
C ILE A 198 8.09 10.06 5.38
N LEU A 199 8.17 10.25 6.70
CA LEU A 199 9.13 11.16 7.32
C LEU A 199 10.57 10.67 7.18
N GLU A 200 10.80 9.36 7.33
CA GLU A 200 12.13 8.76 7.16
C GLU A 200 12.63 8.76 5.71
N ASP A 201 11.74 8.82 4.72
CA ASP A 201 12.07 8.97 3.30
C ASP A 201 12.14 10.44 2.84
N ALA A 202 11.62 11.36 3.63
CA ALA A 202 11.49 12.75 3.22
C ALA A 202 12.86 13.45 3.00
N PRO A 203 12.90 14.49 2.15
CA PRO A 203 14.01 15.42 2.11
C PRO A 203 14.29 16.00 3.50
N ARG A 204 15.57 16.12 3.86
CA ARG A 204 15.96 16.58 5.21
C ARG A 204 15.62 18.06 5.49
N ASP A 205 15.33 18.84 4.45
CA ASP A 205 14.88 20.22 4.54
C ASP A 205 13.36 20.39 4.59
N LEU A 206 12.60 19.27 4.57
CA LEU A 206 11.15 19.27 4.76
C LEU A 206 10.79 19.91 6.11
N ARG A 207 9.72 20.71 6.10
CA ARG A 207 9.19 21.36 7.30
C ARG A 207 7.79 20.88 7.62
N GLY A 208 7.32 21.13 8.84
CA GLY A 208 5.91 21.01 9.16
C GLY A 208 5.64 20.24 10.43
N ILE A 209 4.57 19.46 10.43
CA ILE A 209 4.08 18.79 11.63
C ILE A 209 3.40 17.46 11.31
N ALA A 210 3.51 16.50 12.23
CA ALA A 210 2.79 15.23 12.21
C ALA A 210 2.04 15.02 13.54
N PHE A 211 0.76 14.66 13.46
CA PHE A 211 -0.07 14.30 14.61
C PHE A 211 -0.48 12.83 14.54
N LEU A 212 -0.08 12.04 15.54
CA LEU A 212 -0.27 10.60 15.56
C LEU A 212 -1.06 10.20 16.80
N GLU A 213 -2.32 9.83 16.64
CA GLU A 213 -3.13 9.28 17.73
C GLU A 213 -2.84 7.80 17.92
N VAL A 214 -2.43 7.41 19.13
CA VAL A 214 -2.09 6.02 19.47
C VAL A 214 -2.80 5.60 20.76
N PRO A 215 -3.00 4.29 21.02
CA PRO A 215 -3.70 3.86 22.22
C PRO A 215 -3.06 4.39 23.52
N SER A 216 -1.73 4.34 23.63
CA SER A 216 -1.00 4.78 24.81
C SER A 216 0.34 5.46 24.45
N THR A 217 0.95 6.16 25.41
CA THR A 217 2.30 6.74 25.26
C THR A 217 3.40 5.67 25.10
N GLN A 218 3.10 4.40 25.34
CA GLN A 218 4.04 3.31 25.10
C GLN A 218 4.06 2.87 23.63
N ASP A 219 3.13 3.35 22.82
CA ASP A 219 2.95 3.00 21.41
C ASP A 219 3.60 4.01 20.44
N GLU A 220 4.39 4.94 20.97
CA GLU A 220 5.17 5.87 20.17
C GLU A 220 6.29 5.14 19.44
N LEU A 221 6.30 5.23 18.11
CA LEU A 221 7.34 4.63 17.28
C LEU A 221 8.57 5.55 17.22
N ALA A 222 9.76 4.96 17.17
CA ALA A 222 10.95 5.71 16.79
C ALA A 222 10.84 6.13 15.31
N ILE A 223 11.06 7.42 15.03
CA ILE A 223 11.00 8.02 13.70
C ILE A 223 12.22 8.92 13.51
N ASP A 224 13.02 8.66 12.48
CA ASP A 224 14.12 9.54 12.04
C ASP A 224 13.57 10.64 11.11
N ALA A 225 12.82 11.58 11.70
CA ALA A 225 12.16 12.66 10.98
C ALA A 225 13.14 13.80 10.63
N PRO A 226 12.86 14.61 9.58
CA PRO A 226 13.60 15.84 9.31
C PRO A 226 13.52 16.81 10.49
N ASP A 227 14.63 17.50 10.81
CA ASP A 227 14.71 18.46 11.94
C ASP A 227 13.63 19.57 11.89
N GLY A 228 13.16 19.90 10.68
CA GLY A 228 12.12 20.90 10.45
C GLY A 228 10.68 20.42 10.67
N VAL A 229 10.48 19.13 10.99
CA VAL A 229 9.15 18.53 11.20
C VAL A 229 8.97 18.17 12.67
N GLU A 230 7.95 18.75 13.29
CA GLU A 230 7.54 18.36 14.64
C GLU A 230 6.68 17.10 14.62
N VAL A 231 6.94 16.15 15.51
CA VAL A 231 6.15 14.92 15.63
C VAL A 231 5.46 14.88 16.98
N HIS A 232 4.13 14.91 16.98
CA HIS A 232 3.28 14.95 18.17
C HIS A 232 2.49 13.65 18.29
N TRP A 233 2.81 12.87 19.32
CA TRP A 233 2.07 11.66 19.67
C TRP A 233 0.93 12.00 20.65
N LEU A 234 -0.27 11.55 20.33
CA LEU A 234 -1.49 11.81 21.07
C LEU A 234 -2.00 10.50 21.68
N ALA A 235 -1.69 10.26 22.94
CA ALA A 235 -2.21 9.09 23.65
C ALA A 235 -3.73 9.20 23.83
N ARG A 236 -4.46 8.26 23.23
CA ARG A 236 -5.92 8.21 23.23
C ARG A 236 -6.47 7.79 24.59
N GLY A 237 -5.84 6.82 25.25
CA GLY A 237 -6.38 6.20 26.46
C GLY A 237 -7.76 5.58 26.18
N ASP A 238 -8.74 5.91 27.01
CA ASP A 238 -10.12 5.42 26.88
C ASP A 238 -11.00 6.26 25.93
N ALA A 239 -10.44 7.31 25.31
CA ALA A 239 -11.20 8.14 24.38
C ALA A 239 -11.53 7.37 23.09
N ALA A 240 -12.60 7.78 22.40
CA ALA A 240 -12.86 7.29 21.05
C ALA A 240 -11.83 7.86 20.06
N HIS A 241 -11.57 7.13 18.95
CA HIS A 241 -10.70 7.60 17.88
C HIS A 241 -11.13 8.98 17.37
N GLY A 242 -10.16 9.83 17.07
CA GLY A 242 -10.36 11.18 16.57
C GLY A 242 -10.63 12.23 17.63
N LEU A 243 -11.02 11.85 18.86
CA LEU A 243 -11.32 12.84 19.91
C LEU A 243 -10.07 13.51 20.48
N ARG A 244 -8.89 12.94 20.24
CA ARG A 244 -7.60 13.63 20.46
C ARG A 244 -7.08 14.26 19.19
N LEU A 245 -7.14 13.53 18.07
CA LEU A 245 -6.54 13.97 16.81
C LEU A 245 -7.21 15.19 16.19
N ILE A 246 -8.54 15.17 16.03
CA ILE A 246 -9.29 16.21 15.31
C ILE A 246 -9.14 17.58 15.98
N PRO A 247 -9.40 17.75 17.30
CA PRO A 247 -9.28 19.07 17.91
C PRO A 247 -7.85 19.61 17.86
N THR A 248 -6.83 18.76 18.02
CA THR A 248 -5.43 19.18 17.93
C THR A 248 -5.06 19.65 16.53
N VAL A 249 -5.51 18.96 15.48
CA VAL A 249 -5.28 19.39 14.09
C VAL A 249 -5.99 20.72 13.81
N LEU A 250 -7.25 20.87 14.24
CA LEU A 250 -8.01 22.11 14.00
C LEU A 250 -7.43 23.30 14.77
N ASP A 251 -7.03 23.10 16.03
CA ASP A 251 -6.36 24.13 16.83
C ASP A 251 -5.06 24.61 16.17
N TYR A 252 -4.23 23.68 15.69
CA TYR A 252 -3.00 24.01 14.94
C TYR A 252 -3.29 24.84 13.68
N LEU A 253 -4.41 24.58 12.99
CA LEU A 253 -4.82 25.31 11.80
C LEU A 253 -5.56 26.63 12.10
N GLY A 254 -5.72 27.00 13.38
CA GLY A 254 -6.34 28.24 13.81
C GLY A 254 -7.86 28.18 13.96
N ASP A 255 -8.44 26.99 14.07
CA ASP A 255 -9.89 26.74 14.22
C ASP A 255 -10.20 25.93 15.50
N GLY A 256 -9.56 26.32 16.61
CA GLY A 256 -9.70 25.65 17.90
C GLY A 256 -11.14 25.62 18.44
N ASP A 257 -11.97 26.61 18.08
CA ASP A 257 -13.38 26.67 18.47
C ASP A 257 -14.21 25.54 17.84
N ALA A 258 -13.87 25.11 16.61
CA ALA A 258 -14.50 23.94 15.97
C ALA A 258 -14.12 22.61 16.64
N GLY A 259 -13.04 22.59 17.43
CA GLY A 259 -12.60 21.43 18.21
C GLY A 259 -13.46 21.12 19.44
N ALA A 260 -14.28 22.07 19.92
CA ALA A 260 -14.99 21.94 21.19
C ALA A 260 -16.23 21.03 21.14
N GLU A 261 -16.86 20.85 19.97
CA GLU A 261 -18.07 20.02 19.78
C GLU A 261 -17.90 19.02 18.62
N ILE A 262 -16.82 18.24 18.63
CA ILE A 262 -16.59 17.22 17.59
C ILE A 262 -17.54 16.04 17.79
N THR A 263 -18.40 15.82 16.80
CA THR A 263 -19.13 14.56 16.64
C THR A 263 -18.53 13.82 15.45
N VAL A 264 -17.79 12.75 15.72
CA VAL A 264 -17.36 11.80 14.69
C VAL A 264 -18.58 11.01 14.27
N THR A 265 -19.14 11.35 13.12
CA THR A 265 -20.29 10.63 12.56
C THR A 265 -19.80 9.43 11.77
N ASP A 266 -20.34 8.26 12.09
CA ASP A 266 -20.24 7.07 11.25
C ASP A 266 -20.86 7.38 9.88
N VAL A 267 -20.07 7.31 8.81
CA VAL A 267 -20.59 7.49 7.43
C VAL A 267 -21.47 6.29 7.08
N GLU A 268 -22.67 6.45 6.52
CA GLU A 268 -23.48 5.27 6.14
C GLU A 268 -22.86 4.52 4.94
N GLY A 269 -22.73 3.18 5.04
CA GLY A 269 -22.27 2.28 3.96
C GLY A 269 -20.81 1.79 4.04
N ASP A 270 -20.44 0.76 3.28
CA ASP A 270 -19.12 0.09 3.37
C ASP A 270 -17.97 0.86 2.69
N ALA A 271 -18.25 2.01 2.07
CA ALA A 271 -17.26 2.78 1.31
C ALA A 271 -16.34 3.59 2.24
N LEU A 272 -15.04 3.36 2.15
CA LEU A 272 -14.03 4.18 2.80
C LEU A 272 -13.79 5.46 1.99
N VAL A 273 -13.51 6.57 2.68
CA VAL A 273 -13.06 7.80 2.02
C VAL A 273 -11.67 7.54 1.44
N TRP A 274 -11.52 7.67 0.13
CA TRP A 274 -10.20 7.63 -0.52
C TRP A 274 -10.12 8.75 -1.54
N GLU A 275 -9.42 9.81 -1.18
CA GLU A 275 -9.23 10.99 -2.02
C GLU A 275 -7.78 11.41 -1.99
N THR A 276 -7.23 11.72 -3.15
CA THR A 276 -5.88 12.22 -3.34
C THR A 276 -5.92 13.40 -4.28
N PRO A 277 -4.83 14.18 -4.40
CA PRO A 277 -4.76 15.34 -5.31
C PRO A 277 -5.05 15.03 -6.79
N ILE A 278 -5.09 13.76 -7.17
CA ILE A 278 -5.32 13.30 -8.55
C ILE A 278 -6.47 12.29 -8.68
N TYR A 279 -7.14 11.91 -7.58
CA TYR A 279 -8.20 10.90 -7.58
C TYR A 279 -9.22 11.13 -6.47
N SER A 280 -10.51 10.94 -6.75
CA SER A 280 -11.55 10.89 -5.72
C SER A 280 -12.40 9.62 -5.88
N GLY A 281 -12.42 8.78 -4.84
CA GLY A 281 -13.30 7.62 -4.75
C GLY A 281 -14.78 7.97 -4.60
N LEU A 282 -15.11 9.23 -4.28
CA LEU A 282 -16.48 9.76 -4.23
C LEU A 282 -16.94 10.31 -5.60
N GLY A 283 -16.11 10.22 -6.64
CA GLY A 283 -16.47 10.58 -8.02
C GLY A 283 -16.53 12.09 -8.30
N GLU A 284 -15.93 12.91 -7.45
CA GLU A 284 -15.85 14.36 -7.64
C GLU A 284 -14.69 14.72 -8.60
N ASP A 285 -14.85 15.78 -9.40
CA ASP A 285 -13.80 16.25 -10.31
C ASP A 285 -12.60 16.79 -9.51
N VAL A 286 -11.48 16.06 -9.57
CA VAL A 286 -10.20 16.52 -9.05
C VAL A 286 -9.42 17.12 -10.22
N THR A 287 -9.44 18.44 -10.34
CA THR A 287 -8.55 19.15 -11.27
C THR A 287 -7.15 19.08 -10.67
N GLY A 288 -6.34 18.10 -11.09
CA GLY A 288 -4.96 17.85 -10.63
C GLY A 288 -3.94 18.94 -10.98
N VAL A 289 -4.38 20.20 -10.97
CA VAL A 289 -3.59 21.39 -11.29
C VAL A 289 -3.94 22.49 -10.26
N GLY A 290 -3.76 22.16 -8.98
CA GLY A 290 -3.71 23.17 -7.91
C GLY A 290 -2.36 23.88 -7.93
N HIS A 291 -2.35 25.17 -7.58
CA HIS A 291 -1.15 26.00 -7.56
C HIS A 291 -0.04 25.38 -6.71
N ALA A 292 1.22 25.63 -7.04
CA ALA A 292 2.36 25.31 -6.17
C ALA A 292 2.12 25.97 -4.81
N THR A 293 1.62 25.19 -3.87
CA THR A 293 1.36 25.64 -2.51
C THR A 293 2.51 25.19 -1.65
N ASP A 294 2.83 25.99 -0.63
CA ASP A 294 3.95 25.68 0.26
C ASP A 294 3.67 24.47 1.16
N ARG A 295 2.39 24.08 1.31
CA ARG A 295 1.94 23.10 2.30
C ARG A 295 1.07 22.01 1.70
N TYR A 296 1.42 20.76 1.99
CA TYR A 296 0.68 19.54 1.64
C TYR A 296 0.12 18.84 2.88
N PHE A 297 -1.02 18.17 2.75
CA PHE A 297 -1.69 17.46 3.83
C PHE A 297 -1.83 15.98 3.46
N TRP A 298 -1.53 15.09 4.41
CA TRP A 298 -1.75 13.65 4.26
C TRP A 298 -2.44 13.14 5.52
N ILE A 299 -3.65 12.63 5.36
CA ILE A 299 -4.54 12.30 6.48
C ILE A 299 -5.07 10.89 6.27
N ALA A 300 -4.77 9.98 7.19
CA ALA A 300 -5.23 8.60 7.10
C ALA A 300 -5.57 7.99 8.46
N GLY A 301 -6.47 7.00 8.47
CA GLY A 301 -6.87 6.30 9.71
C GLY A 301 -8.33 5.86 9.69
N GLU A 302 -9.00 5.93 10.83
CA GLU A 302 -10.43 5.62 10.96
C GLU A 302 -11.28 6.52 10.05
N SER A 303 -12.21 5.92 9.30
CA SER A 303 -12.93 6.60 8.21
C SER A 303 -13.84 7.74 8.66
N GLY A 304 -14.52 7.62 9.80
CA GLY A 304 -15.31 8.70 10.38
C GLY A 304 -14.44 9.88 10.79
N VAL A 305 -13.25 9.62 11.35
CA VAL A 305 -12.26 10.64 11.71
C VAL A 305 -11.76 11.37 10.47
N VAL A 306 -11.31 10.63 9.45
CA VAL A 306 -10.83 11.18 8.18
C VAL A 306 -11.92 12.01 7.48
N THR A 307 -13.17 11.52 7.46
CA THR A 307 -14.32 12.24 6.88
C THR A 307 -14.59 13.55 7.62
N THR A 308 -14.47 13.53 8.95
CA THR A 308 -14.66 14.71 9.79
C THR A 308 -13.59 15.76 9.50
N LEU A 309 -12.31 15.37 9.48
CA LEU A 309 -11.21 16.25 9.10
C LEU A 309 -11.40 16.80 7.68
N ARG A 310 -11.76 15.95 6.72
CA ARG A 310 -12.05 16.38 5.34
C ARG A 310 -13.07 17.49 5.28
N ARG A 311 -14.19 17.33 5.98
CA ARG A 311 -15.25 18.35 6.03
C ARG A 311 -14.69 19.68 6.53
N HIS A 312 -13.98 19.69 7.66
CA HIS A 312 -13.46 20.93 8.23
C HIS A 312 -12.38 21.58 7.35
N LEU A 313 -11.39 20.79 6.90
CA LEU A 313 -10.28 21.32 6.10
C LEU A 313 -10.77 21.89 4.76
N VAL A 314 -11.66 21.20 4.05
CA VAL A 314 -12.09 21.63 2.72
C VAL A 314 -13.24 22.64 2.80
N LYS A 315 -14.26 22.40 3.62
CA LYS A 315 -15.48 23.22 3.63
C LYS A 315 -15.31 24.47 4.49
N ASP A 316 -14.68 24.34 5.65
CA ASP A 316 -14.66 25.41 6.65
C ASP A 316 -13.37 26.24 6.52
N LEU A 317 -12.22 25.58 6.31
CA LEU A 317 -10.92 26.24 6.14
C LEU A 317 -10.56 26.54 4.67
N GLY A 318 -11.31 26.01 3.71
CA GLY A 318 -11.11 26.29 2.28
C GLY A 318 -9.80 25.74 1.71
N ILE A 319 -9.20 24.70 2.33
CA ILE A 319 -8.01 24.03 1.80
C ILE A 319 -8.34 23.38 0.46
N ASP A 320 -7.53 23.67 -0.56
CA ASP A 320 -7.70 23.11 -1.88
C ASP A 320 -7.45 21.60 -1.84
N ARG A 321 -8.32 20.83 -2.50
CA ARG A 321 -8.25 19.37 -2.57
C ARG A 321 -7.00 18.87 -3.28
N ALA A 322 -6.41 19.68 -4.15
CA ALA A 322 -5.11 19.39 -4.74
C ALA A 322 -3.95 19.40 -3.72
N GLN A 323 -4.17 19.93 -2.51
CA GLN A 323 -3.16 19.99 -1.44
C GLN A 323 -3.30 18.87 -0.42
N VAL A 324 -4.28 17.97 -0.54
CA VAL A 324 -4.59 17.02 0.53
C VAL A 324 -4.92 15.62 0.01
N ALA A 325 -4.40 14.61 0.70
CA ALA A 325 -4.85 13.24 0.60
C ALA A 325 -5.63 12.83 1.86
N PHE A 326 -6.81 12.24 1.68
CA PHE A 326 -7.67 11.68 2.72
C PHE A 326 -7.89 10.18 2.48
N MET A 327 -7.44 9.33 3.41
CA MET A 327 -7.52 7.88 3.28
C MET A 327 -8.09 7.22 4.54
N GLY A 328 -9.35 6.81 4.49
CA GLY A 328 -9.91 5.86 5.45
C GLY A 328 -9.22 4.52 5.28
N TYR A 329 -8.48 4.06 6.28
CA TYR A 329 -7.79 2.77 6.30
C TYR A 329 -8.68 1.67 6.85
N TRP A 330 -9.53 2.03 7.82
CA TRP A 330 -10.42 1.11 8.48
C TRP A 330 -11.66 1.84 8.98
N ARG A 331 -12.60 1.06 9.52
CA ARG A 331 -13.82 1.59 10.12
C ARG A 331 -14.22 0.75 11.31
N ARG A 332 -14.60 1.42 12.40
CA ARG A 332 -15.09 0.74 13.60
C ARG A 332 -16.35 -0.10 13.27
N GLY A 333 -16.35 -1.35 13.70
CA GLY A 333 -17.49 -2.27 13.52
C GLY A 333 -17.62 -2.87 12.12
N VAL A 334 -16.75 -2.53 11.16
CA VAL A 334 -16.79 -3.07 9.80
C VAL A 334 -15.56 -3.91 9.52
N ALA A 335 -15.78 -5.19 9.15
CA ALA A 335 -14.72 -6.05 8.66
C ALA A 335 -14.47 -5.74 7.17
N MET A 336 -13.36 -5.04 6.89
CA MET A 336 -12.98 -4.71 5.52
C MET A 336 -12.84 -5.97 4.66
N ARG A 337 -13.59 -6.01 3.54
CA ARG A 337 -13.37 -6.97 2.45
C ARG A 337 -12.18 -6.42 1.66
N GLY A 338 -11.11 -7.21 1.57
CA GLY A 338 -9.79 -6.77 1.11
C GLY A 338 -9.78 -6.15 -0.28
#